data_AF-A0A7J3QF60-F1
#
_entry.id   AF-A0A7J3QF60-F1
#
_cell.length_a   1.000
_cell.length_b   1.000
_cell.length_c   1.000
_cell.angle_alpha   90.00
_cell.angle_beta   90.00
_cell.angle_gamma   90.00
#
_symmetry.space_group_name_H-M   'P 1'
#
loop_
_entity.id
_entity.type
_entity.pdbx_description
1 polymer ?
#
loop_
_entity_poly.entity_id
_entity_poly.type
_entity_poly.pdbx_seq_one_letter_code
_entity_poly.pdbx_strand_id
1 'polypeptide(L)'
;LGFTSITTILNKYILWNQVPDEIKSELRSILLDIFIHRNYAALGKFHYKFLFLGMMHFMDEWNYDVERVMRCAIHYALPDGRIIPFCAFNIINDIYRDTPQKTYGIALEEYIRKYGEKSIYEQKYFRGKELIEKMSQGDIYKQFYQPVMYKTKDI
;
A
#
# COMPACT_ATOMS: atom_id res chain seq x y z
N LEU A 1 16.38 -0.86 19.48
CA LEU A 1 14.95 -0.67 19.81
C LEU A 1 14.45 -1.93 20.52
N GLY A 2 14.44 -1.93 21.85
CA GLY A 2 14.10 -3.12 22.64
C GLY A 2 12.61 -3.48 22.57
N PHE A 3 12.28 -4.75 22.76
CA PHE A 3 10.90 -5.27 22.78
C PHE A 3 9.94 -4.46 23.66
N THR A 4 10.43 -3.91 24.77
CA THR A 4 9.70 -3.00 25.67
C THR A 4 9.10 -1.80 24.94
N SER A 5 9.78 -1.27 23.91
CA SER A 5 9.30 -0.12 23.14
C SER A 5 8.07 -0.46 22.29
N ILE A 6 7.99 -1.66 21.72
CA ILE A 6 6.88 -2.04 20.83
C ILE A 6 5.62 -2.28 21.64
N THR A 7 5.70 -3.01 22.75
CA THR A 7 4.55 -3.24 23.63
C THR A 7 4.01 -1.93 24.19
N THR A 8 4.87 -0.98 24.56
CA THR A 8 4.44 0.35 25.00
C THR A 8 3.70 1.12 23.90
N ILE A 9 4.18 1.08 22.66
CA ILE A 9 3.52 1.74 21.51
C ILE A 9 2.15 1.09 21.25
N LEU A 10 2.09 -0.23 21.18
CA LEU A 10 0.84 -0.96 20.96
C LEU A 10 -0.19 -0.65 22.06
N ASN A 11 0.23 -0.65 23.33
CA ASN A 11 -0.64 -0.31 24.46
C ASN A 11 -1.11 1.15 24.47
N LYS A 12 -0.32 2.06 23.88
CA LYS A 12 -0.64 3.48 23.84
C LYS A 12 -1.62 3.85 22.72
N TYR A 13 -1.47 3.26 21.53
CA TYR A 13 -2.20 3.68 20.33
C TYR A 13 -3.33 2.74 19.92
N ILE A 14 -3.43 1.54 20.50
CA ILE A 14 -4.52 0.60 20.22
C ILE A 14 -5.60 0.76 21.31
N LEU A 15 -6.84 0.97 20.87
CA LEU A 15 -8.02 0.93 21.73
C LEU A 15 -8.40 -0.53 22.01
N TRP A 16 -7.70 -1.17 22.96
CA TRP A 16 -7.82 -2.61 23.25
C TRP A 16 -9.23 -3.08 23.61
N ASN A 17 -10.06 -2.20 24.15
CA ASN A 17 -11.46 -2.49 24.44
C ASN A 17 -12.32 -2.68 23.17
N GLN A 18 -11.90 -2.15 22.03
CA GLN A 18 -12.59 -2.25 20.74
C GLN A 18 -12.02 -3.34 19.82
N VAL A 19 -10.89 -3.94 20.19
CA VAL A 19 -10.25 -4.99 19.39
C VAL A 19 -10.99 -6.33 19.58
N PRO A 20 -11.34 -7.06 18.51
CA PRO A 20 -11.91 -8.40 18.62
C PRO A 20 -10.98 -9.38 19.34
N ASP A 21 -11.53 -10.32 20.11
CA ASP A 21 -10.72 -11.23 20.94
C ASP A 21 -9.78 -12.14 20.13
N GLU A 22 -10.21 -12.54 18.94
CA GLU A 22 -9.36 -13.26 17.96
C GLU A 22 -8.10 -12.46 17.61
N ILE A 23 -8.24 -11.15 17.38
CA ILE A 23 -7.11 -10.28 17.05
C ILE A 23 -6.22 -10.07 18.28
N LYS A 24 -6.78 -9.95 19.49
CA LYS A 24 -6.00 -9.80 20.72
C LYS A 24 -5.05 -10.99 20.93
N SER A 25 -5.51 -12.21 20.69
CA SER A 25 -4.71 -13.42 20.87
C SER A 25 -3.68 -13.61 19.76
N GLU A 26 -4.02 -13.26 18.51
CA GLU A 26 -3.16 -13.51 17.36
C GLU A 26 -2.16 -12.38 17.03
N LEU A 27 -2.41 -11.13 17.42
CA LEU A 27 -1.61 -9.97 16.98
C LEU A 27 -0.12 -10.17 17.19
N ARG A 28 0.28 -10.73 18.35
CA ARG A 28 1.69 -10.99 18.64
C ARG A 28 2.30 -12.00 17.67
N SER A 29 1.59 -13.09 17.37
CA SER A 29 2.05 -14.09 16.40
C SER A 29 2.16 -13.47 15.01
N ILE A 30 1.15 -12.72 14.57
CA ILE A 30 1.16 -12.07 13.24
C ILE A 30 2.36 -11.12 13.11
N LEU A 31 2.63 -10.29 14.12
CA LEU A 31 3.76 -9.37 14.10
C LEU A 31 5.10 -10.12 14.09
N LEU A 32 5.25 -11.17 14.91
CA LEU A 32 6.46 -11.99 14.93
C LEU A 32 6.70 -12.69 13.59
N ASP A 33 5.64 -13.25 12.98
CA ASP A 33 5.70 -13.92 11.68
C ASP A 33 6.26 -12.96 10.60
N ILE A 34 5.82 -11.69 10.59
CA ILE A 34 6.31 -10.67 9.66
C ILE A 34 7.81 -10.42 9.85
N PHE A 35 8.27 -10.23 11.09
CA PHE A 35 9.69 -9.91 11.35
C PHE A 35 10.63 -11.10 11.15
N ILE A 36 10.14 -12.32 11.39
CA ILE A 36 10.90 -13.57 11.23
C ILE A 36 10.97 -13.96 9.75
N HIS A 37 9.83 -14.07 9.08
CA HIS A 37 9.77 -14.60 7.71
C HIS A 37 10.04 -13.56 6.63
N ARG A 38 9.67 -12.29 6.86
CA ARG A 38 9.94 -11.15 5.96
C ARG A 38 9.51 -11.41 4.51
N ASN A 39 8.37 -12.08 4.31
CA ASN A 39 7.85 -12.42 3.00
C ASN A 39 6.37 -12.06 2.84
N TYR A 40 5.88 -12.12 1.60
CA TYR A 40 4.51 -11.74 1.26
C TYR A 40 3.44 -12.64 1.89
N ALA A 41 3.73 -13.91 2.18
CA ALA A 41 2.77 -14.81 2.81
C ALA A 41 2.48 -14.38 4.26
N ALA A 42 3.54 -14.07 5.03
CA ALA A 42 3.41 -13.55 6.39
C ALA A 42 2.71 -12.19 6.41
N LEU A 43 3.06 -11.31 5.46
CA LEU A 43 2.41 -10.00 5.32
C LEU A 43 0.94 -10.13 4.88
N GLY A 44 0.62 -11.10 4.04
CA GLY A 44 -0.74 -11.40 3.58
C GLY A 44 -1.68 -11.74 4.73
N LYS A 45 -1.23 -12.57 5.68
CA LYS A 45 -2.00 -12.91 6.90
C LYS A 45 -2.44 -11.64 7.66
N PHE A 46 -1.56 -10.65 7.76
CA PHE A 46 -1.90 -9.35 8.35
C PHE A 46 -2.93 -8.59 7.49
N HIS A 47 -2.70 -8.45 6.18
CA HIS A 47 -3.61 -7.70 5.31
C HIS A 47 -5.01 -8.31 5.16
N TYR A 48 -5.18 -9.62 5.34
CA TYR A 48 -6.51 -10.24 5.36
C TYR A 48 -7.31 -9.95 6.64
N LYS A 49 -6.64 -9.62 7.75
CA LYS A 49 -7.26 -9.36 9.06
C LYS A 49 -7.36 -7.87 9.40
N PHE A 50 -6.53 -7.03 8.79
CA PHE A 50 -6.45 -5.61 9.07
C PHE A 50 -6.72 -4.77 7.82
N LEU A 51 -7.65 -3.83 7.93
CA LEU A 51 -7.90 -2.81 6.92
C LEU A 51 -7.51 -1.44 7.48
N PHE A 52 -6.59 -0.75 6.80
CA PHE A 52 -6.27 0.63 7.13
C PHE A 52 -7.33 1.55 6.52
N LEU A 53 -7.98 2.35 7.36
CA LEU A 53 -8.90 3.41 6.96
C LEU A 53 -8.28 4.76 7.30
N GLY A 54 -7.98 5.54 6.26
CA GLY A 54 -7.47 6.89 6.39
C GLY A 54 -8.25 7.83 5.48
N MET A 55 -8.66 8.98 6.01
CA MET A 55 -9.33 10.03 5.26
C MET A 55 -8.62 11.35 5.50
N MET A 56 -8.24 12.02 4.43
CA MET A 56 -7.57 13.32 4.48
C MET A 56 -7.70 14.02 3.13
N HIS A 57 -7.71 15.36 3.12
CA HIS A 57 -7.69 16.13 1.88
C HIS A 57 -6.30 16.06 1.23
N PHE A 58 -6.21 15.97 -0.10
CA PHE A 58 -4.91 16.12 -0.76
C PHE A 58 -4.36 17.53 -0.51
N MET A 59 -3.05 17.64 -0.33
CA MET A 59 -2.36 18.93 -0.27
C MET A 59 -1.78 19.26 -1.65
N ASP A 60 -1.61 20.54 -1.89
CA ASP A 60 -0.92 21.15 -3.04
C ASP A 60 0.08 22.20 -2.53
N GLU A 61 0.72 22.92 -3.45
CA GLU A 61 1.73 23.93 -3.15
C GLU A 61 1.19 25.13 -2.35
N TRP A 62 -0.12 25.41 -2.42
CA TRP A 62 -0.76 26.57 -1.79
C TRP A 62 -1.34 26.27 -0.41
N ASN A 63 -1.55 24.99 -0.07
CA ASN A 63 -2.09 24.56 1.23
C ASN A 63 -1.19 23.54 1.96
N TYR A 64 0.11 23.54 1.63
CA TYR A 64 1.08 22.64 2.22
C TYR A 64 1.25 22.86 3.73
N ASP A 65 0.88 21.86 4.53
CA ASP A 65 1.01 21.87 5.99
C ASP A 65 2.11 20.90 6.46
N VAL A 66 3.22 21.47 6.95
CA VAL A 66 4.38 20.74 7.48
C VAL A 66 4.02 19.89 8.71
N GLU A 67 3.17 20.39 9.60
CA GLU A 67 2.76 19.67 10.81
C GLU A 67 1.96 18.41 10.47
N ARG A 68 1.21 18.46 9.36
CA ARG A 68 0.51 17.29 8.83
C ARG A 68 1.48 16.32 8.15
N VAL A 69 2.50 16.82 7.45
CA VAL A 69 3.55 15.99 6.84
C VAL A 69 4.34 15.21 7.91
N MET A 70 4.67 15.84 9.03
CA MET A 70 5.36 15.18 10.15
C MET A 70 4.54 14.05 10.81
N ARG A 71 3.22 14.05 10.63
CA ARG A 71 2.29 13.07 11.19
C ARG A 71 1.66 12.17 10.12
N CYS A 72 2.29 12.09 8.94
CA CYS A 72 1.76 11.28 7.85
C CYS A 72 1.69 9.80 8.23
N ALA A 73 0.71 9.08 7.70
CA ALA A 73 0.56 7.63 7.86
C ALA A 73 0.90 6.86 6.56
N ILE A 74 1.19 7.58 5.47
CA ILE A 74 1.45 7.02 4.14
C ILE A 74 2.85 7.47 3.73
N HIS A 75 3.74 6.51 3.45
CA HIS A 75 5.14 6.80 3.20
C HIS A 75 5.70 5.97 2.05
N TYR A 76 6.74 6.50 1.41
CA TYR A 76 7.56 5.82 0.42
C TYR A 76 8.93 5.50 1.02
N ALA A 77 9.32 4.24 0.98
CA ALA A 77 10.68 3.83 1.31
C ALA A 77 11.58 4.00 0.08
N LEU A 78 12.73 4.64 0.25
CA LEU A 78 13.73 4.83 -0.79
C LEU A 78 14.89 3.83 -0.64
N PRO A 79 15.61 3.51 -1.75
CA PRO A 79 16.75 2.58 -1.70
C PRO A 79 17.90 3.00 -0.77
N ASP A 80 18.01 4.28 -0.46
CA ASP A 80 18.98 4.83 0.50
C ASP A 80 18.54 4.77 1.97
N GLY A 81 17.39 4.12 2.24
CA GLY A 81 16.87 3.93 3.59
C GLY A 81 16.02 5.09 4.11
N ARG A 82 15.82 6.17 3.34
CA ARG A 82 14.89 7.24 3.72
C ARG A 82 13.44 6.78 3.63
N ILE A 83 12.60 7.31 4.53
CA ILE A 83 11.15 7.12 4.52
C ILE A 83 10.51 8.49 4.31
N ILE A 84 9.89 8.70 3.15
CA ILE A 84 9.35 10.00 2.73
C ILE A 84 7.83 10.01 2.89
N PRO A 85 7.25 10.99 3.61
CA PRO A 85 5.81 11.19 3.67
C PRO A 85 5.18 11.41 2.28
N PHE A 86 3.95 10.92 2.08
CA PHE A 86 3.26 10.99 0.80
C PHE A 86 3.19 12.40 0.20
N CYS A 87 2.84 13.41 0.99
CA CYS A 87 2.70 14.77 0.48
C CYS A 87 4.06 15.41 0.15
N ALA A 88 5.11 15.10 0.92
CA ALA A 88 6.47 15.55 0.60
C ALA A 88 6.95 14.92 -0.73
N PHE A 89 6.69 13.63 -0.93
CA PHE A 89 7.03 12.93 -2.17
C PHE A 89 6.32 13.49 -3.41
N ASN A 90 5.05 13.90 -3.28
CA ASN A 90 4.25 14.35 -4.41
C ASN A 90 4.39 15.84 -4.73
N ILE A 91 4.48 16.70 -3.71
CA ILE A 91 4.48 18.16 -3.88
C ILE A 91 5.91 18.67 -4.08
N ILE A 92 6.87 18.21 -3.26
CA ILE A 92 8.29 18.55 -3.39
C ILE A 92 8.99 17.40 -4.15
N ASN A 93 8.50 17.17 -5.36
CA ASN A 93 8.79 15.97 -6.13
C ASN A 93 10.23 15.96 -6.71
N ASP A 94 10.76 17.11 -7.06
CA ASP A 94 12.11 17.31 -7.56
C ASP A 94 13.17 16.75 -6.60
N ILE A 95 12.99 16.98 -5.30
CA ILE A 95 13.90 16.51 -4.25
C ILE A 95 13.60 15.06 -3.86
N TYR A 96 12.34 14.74 -3.57
CA TYR A 96 12.02 13.49 -2.88
C TYR A 96 11.57 12.34 -3.78
N ARG A 97 11.23 12.60 -5.04
CA ARG A 97 10.82 11.59 -6.02
C ARG A 97 11.78 11.52 -7.20
N ASP A 98 11.93 12.63 -7.92
CA ASP A 98 12.60 12.66 -9.22
C ASP A 98 14.11 12.45 -9.07
N THR A 99 14.73 13.06 -8.05
CA THR A 99 16.16 12.84 -7.75
C THR A 99 16.44 11.36 -7.43
N PRO A 100 15.78 10.71 -6.44
CA PRO A 100 15.97 9.28 -6.19
C PRO A 100 15.66 8.38 -7.39
N GLN A 101 14.60 8.68 -8.15
CA GLN A 101 14.26 7.88 -9.34
C GLN A 101 15.33 7.95 -10.41
N LYS A 102 15.97 9.11 -10.61
CA LYS A 102 17.11 9.24 -11.53
C LYS A 102 18.36 8.55 -11.00
N THR A 103 18.60 8.59 -9.69
CA THR A 103 19.79 7.98 -9.07
C THR A 103 19.72 6.46 -8.99
N TYR A 104 18.56 5.91 -8.64
CA TYR A 104 18.37 4.48 -8.37
C TYR A 104 17.54 3.74 -9.43
N GLY A 105 16.95 4.48 -10.37
CA GLY A 105 16.21 3.90 -11.49
C GLY A 105 17.13 3.16 -12.45
N ILE A 106 16.56 2.15 -13.12
CA ILE A 106 17.21 1.43 -14.20
C ILE A 106 16.55 1.91 -15.50
N ALA A 107 17.36 2.24 -16.51
CA ALA A 107 16.84 2.61 -17.83
C ALA A 107 16.02 1.46 -18.42
N LEU A 108 14.98 1.77 -19.19
CA LEU A 108 14.06 0.75 -19.71
C LEU A 108 14.80 -0.30 -20.55
N GLU A 109 15.73 0.14 -21.40
CA GLU A 109 16.54 -0.72 -22.27
C GLU A 109 17.41 -1.68 -21.46
N GLU A 110 18.02 -1.18 -20.38
CA GLU A 110 18.81 -1.99 -19.46
C GLU A 110 17.95 -3.00 -18.70
N TYR A 111 16.76 -2.58 -18.27
CA TYR A 111 15.79 -3.43 -17.61
C TYR A 111 15.35 -4.59 -18.53
N ILE A 112 14.99 -4.29 -19.78
CA ILE A 112 14.66 -5.29 -20.81
C ILE A 112 15.83 -6.25 -21.02
N ARG A 113 17.06 -5.75 -21.09
CA ARG A 113 18.25 -6.62 -21.24
C ARG A 113 18.43 -7.57 -20.05
N LYS A 114 18.15 -7.11 -18.83
CA LYS A 114 18.37 -7.88 -17.59
C LYS A 114 17.24 -8.88 -17.30
N TYR A 115 16.00 -8.52 -17.60
CA TYR A 115 14.81 -9.27 -17.18
C TYR A 115 13.95 -9.76 -18.36
N GLY A 116 14.27 -9.37 -19.60
CA GLY A 116 13.50 -9.69 -20.81
C GLY A 116 12.31 -8.77 -21.03
N GLU A 117 11.89 -8.58 -22.27
CA GLU A 117 10.78 -7.68 -22.64
C GLU A 117 9.44 -8.07 -21.98
N LYS A 118 9.18 -9.38 -21.87
CA LYS A 118 7.96 -9.91 -21.25
C LYS A 118 7.79 -9.45 -19.79
N SER A 119 8.89 -9.21 -19.08
CA SER A 119 8.86 -8.77 -17.67
C SER A 119 8.18 -7.41 -17.47
N ILE A 120 8.09 -6.56 -18.51
CA ILE A 120 7.37 -5.28 -18.46
C ILE A 120 5.87 -5.51 -18.29
N TYR A 121 5.33 -6.52 -18.98
CA TYR A 121 3.89 -6.76 -19.08
C TYR A 121 3.39 -7.74 -18.01
N GLU A 122 4.21 -8.70 -17.62
CA GLU A 122 3.85 -9.73 -16.61
C GLU A 122 3.58 -9.13 -15.22
N GLN A 123 4.21 -8.01 -14.88
CA GLN A 123 4.01 -7.36 -13.58
C GLN A 123 2.67 -6.62 -13.47
N LYS A 124 2.01 -6.33 -14.59
CA LYS A 124 0.78 -5.54 -14.59
C LYS A 124 -0.42 -6.48 -14.58
N TYR A 125 -1.24 -6.37 -13.53
CA TYR A 125 -2.54 -7.05 -13.51
C TYR A 125 -3.39 -6.55 -14.69
N PHE A 126 -3.62 -7.43 -15.66
CA PHE A 126 -4.39 -7.11 -16.86
C PHE A 126 -5.86 -7.46 -16.67
N ARG A 127 -6.71 -6.43 -16.62
CA ARG A 127 -8.18 -6.59 -16.64
C ARG A 127 -8.66 -6.79 -18.08
N GLY A 128 -8.43 -7.99 -18.60
CA GLY A 128 -8.91 -8.38 -19.94
C GLY A 128 -10.43 -8.58 -20.00
N LYS A 129 -10.98 -8.59 -21.22
CA LYS A 129 -12.41 -8.79 -21.47
C LYS A 129 -12.95 -10.08 -20.82
N GLU A 130 -12.23 -11.19 -20.98
CA GLU A 130 -12.60 -12.48 -20.39
C GLU A 130 -12.67 -12.42 -18.85
N LEU A 131 -11.68 -11.78 -18.22
CA LEU A 131 -11.66 -11.61 -16.77
C LEU A 131 -12.83 -10.74 -16.31
N ILE A 132 -13.12 -9.66 -17.04
CA ILE A 132 -14.26 -8.77 -16.73
C ILE A 132 -15.57 -9.53 -16.88
N GLU A 133 -15.76 -10.30 -17.95
CA GLU A 133 -16.94 -11.14 -18.16
C GLU A 133 -17.11 -12.18 -17.05
N LYS A 134 -16.03 -12.89 -16.72
CA LYS A 134 -15.99 -13.86 -15.62
C LYS A 134 -16.35 -13.22 -14.28
N MET A 135 -15.74 -12.08 -13.94
CA MET A 135 -16.03 -11.37 -12.69
C MET A 135 -17.48 -10.87 -12.67
N SER A 136 -17.95 -10.28 -13.78
CA SER A 136 -19.30 -9.71 -13.91
C SER A 136 -20.42 -10.74 -13.81
N GLN A 137 -20.12 -12.01 -14.11
CA GLN A 137 -21.08 -13.11 -13.97
C GLN A 137 -21.22 -13.60 -12.53
N GLY A 138 -20.23 -13.36 -11.66
CA GLY A 138 -20.22 -13.82 -10.27
C GLY A 138 -21.27 -13.12 -9.41
N ASP A 139 -21.92 -13.89 -8.53
CA ASP A 139 -23.03 -13.40 -7.69
C ASP A 139 -22.59 -12.25 -6.77
N ILE A 140 -21.40 -12.35 -6.18
CA ILE A 140 -20.80 -11.28 -5.35
C ILE A 140 -20.64 -10.00 -6.16
N TYR A 141 -20.10 -10.09 -7.38
CA TYR A 141 -19.85 -8.91 -8.20
C TYR A 141 -21.17 -8.25 -8.60
N LYS A 142 -22.19 -9.03 -8.99
CA LYS A 142 -23.53 -8.51 -9.28
C LYS A 142 -24.12 -7.83 -8.05
N GLN A 143 -24.07 -8.46 -6.89
CA GLN A 143 -24.62 -7.91 -5.64
C GLN A 143 -24.06 -6.52 -5.32
N PHE A 144 -22.74 -6.31 -5.47
CA PHE A 144 -22.11 -5.04 -5.10
C PHE A 144 -22.06 -4.01 -6.23
N TYR A 145 -21.95 -4.44 -7.48
CA TYR A 145 -21.73 -3.55 -8.62
C TYR A 145 -22.97 -3.34 -9.50
N GLN A 146 -24.07 -4.10 -9.33
CA GLN A 146 -25.31 -3.89 -10.08
C GLN A 146 -25.78 -2.43 -10.14
N PRO A 147 -25.68 -1.60 -9.07
CA PRO A 147 -26.07 -0.19 -9.13
C PRO A 147 -25.22 0.70 -10.05
N VAL A 148 -24.05 0.23 -10.52
CA VAL A 148 -23.11 1.00 -11.36
C VAL A 148 -22.81 0.32 -12.72
N MET A 149 -23.31 -0.90 -12.93
CA MET A 149 -23.01 -1.72 -14.13
C MET A 149 -23.69 -1.24 -15.43
N TYR A 150 -24.69 -0.37 -15.37
CA TYR A 150 -25.48 0.04 -16.54
C TYR A 150 -24.89 1.22 -17.34
N LYS A 151 -23.75 1.81 -16.91
CA LYS A 151 -23.19 3.03 -17.54
C LYS A 151 -22.00 2.82 -18.46
N THR A 152 -21.54 1.59 -18.66
CA THR A 152 -20.28 1.29 -19.39
C THR A 152 -20.48 0.69 -20.78
N LYS A 153 -21.70 0.68 -21.33
CA LYS A 153 -21.98 0.10 -22.66
C LYS A 153 -21.96 1.09 -23.84
N ASP A 154 -21.72 2.38 -23.61
CA ASP A 154 -21.81 3.42 -24.65
C ASP A 154 -20.50 4.22 -24.85
N ILE A 155 -19.33 3.58 -24.81
CA ILE A 155 -18.05 4.17 -25.27
C ILE A 155 -17.35 3.19 -26.19
#